data_AF-A0A356J202-F1
#
_entry.id   AF-A0A356J202-F1
#
_cell.length_a   1.000
_cell.length_b   1.000
_cell.length_c   1.000
_cell.angle_alpha   90.00
_cell.angle_beta   90.00
_cell.angle_gamma   90.00
#
_symmetry.space_group_name_H-M   'P 1'
#
loop_
_entity.id
_entity.type
_entity.pdbx_description
1 polymer ?
#
loop_
_entity_poly.entity_id
_entity_poly.type
_entity_poly.pdbx_seq_one_letter_code
_entity_poly.pdbx_strand_id
1 'polypeptide(L)' 'MGRFKKLSHAVYDCKYHIVWCPKYRYRVLLEEKARFVEASVRMLCGWKELEVEALNVQKDHVHVILGI' A
#
# COMPACT_ATOMS: atom_id res chain seq x y z
N MET A 1 1.78 -19.81 -3.00
CA MET A 1 1.42 -19.73 -1.57
C MET A 1 -0.10 -19.86 -1.45
N GLY A 2 -0.60 -20.58 -0.44
CA GLY A 2 -2.04 -20.73 -0.25
C GLY A 2 -2.71 -19.41 0.13
N ARG A 3 -3.99 -19.24 -0.22
CA ARG A 3 -4.79 -18.03 0.05
C ARG A 3 -4.80 -17.60 1.52
N PHE A 4 -4.61 -18.52 2.45
CA PHE A 4 -4.66 -18.27 3.89
C PHE A 4 -3.29 -18.45 4.55
N LYS A 5 -2.91 -17.49 5.40
CA LYS A 5 -1.76 -17.57 6.31
C LYS A 5 -2.14 -18.32 7.58
N LYS A 6 -1.17 -18.95 8.24
CA LYS A 6 -1.36 -19.73 9.47
C LYS A 6 -0.37 -19.34 10.55
N LEU A 7 -0.88 -19.15 11.76
CA LEU A 7 -0.15 -19.10 13.03
C LEU A 7 -0.51 -20.34 13.85
N SER A 8 0.16 -20.55 15.00
CA SER A 8 -0.09 -21.69 15.89
C SER A 8 -1.56 -21.87 16.30
N HIS A 9 -2.32 -20.77 16.36
CA HIS A 9 -3.71 -20.77 16.82
C HIS A 9 -4.66 -19.95 15.93
N ALA A 10 -4.25 -19.55 14.73
CA ALA A 10 -5.08 -18.73 13.83
C ALA A 10 -4.81 -19.04 12.35
N VAL A 11 -5.86 -18.97 11.54
CA VAL A 11 -5.79 -19.01 10.07
C VAL A 11 -6.46 -17.75 9.56
N TYR A 12 -5.80 -16.99 8.70
CA TYR A 12 -6.27 -15.66 8.32
C TYR A 12 -5.92 -15.29 6.86
N ASP A 13 -6.71 -14.38 6.31
CA ASP A 13 -6.50 -13.72 5.00
C ASP A 13 -6.97 -12.27 5.19
N CYS A 14 -6.06 -11.42 5.65
CA CYS A 14 -6.36 -10.05 6.05
C CYS A 14 -5.83 -9.08 5.00
N LYS A 15 -6.73 -8.65 4.10
CA LYS A 15 -6.43 -7.67 3.05
C LYS A 15 -7.14 -6.36 3.31
N TYR A 16 -6.41 -5.25 3.15
CA TYR A 16 -6.93 -3.90 3.38
C TYR A 16 -6.73 -3.03 2.16
N HIS A 17 -7.79 -2.33 1.75
CA HIS A 17 -7.72 -1.26 0.76
C HIS A 17 -7.62 0.09 1.47
N ILE A 18 -6.44 0.68 1.44
CA ILE A 18 -6.14 1.96 2.08
C ILE A 18 -6.07 3.03 1.00
N VAL A 19 -6.79 4.13 1.22
CA VAL A 19 -6.83 5.27 0.31
C VAL A 19 -6.61 6.56 1.08
N TRP A 20 -5.72 7.41 0.57
CA TRP A 20 -5.54 8.76 1.12
C TRP A 20 -5.25 9.77 0.00
N CYS A 21 -5.43 11.05 0.33
CA CYS A 21 -5.24 12.17 -0.59
C CYS A 21 -4.20 13.15 -0.01
N PRO A 22 -3.47 13.90 -0.86
CA PRO A 22 -2.71 15.06 -0.43
C PRO A 22 -3.64 16.08 0.25
N LYS A 23 -3.07 16.93 1.12
CA LYS A 23 -3.81 18.02 1.75
C LYS A 23 -4.52 18.86 0.68
N TYR A 24 -5.82 19.11 0.88
CA TYR A 24 -6.70 19.80 -0.07
C TYR A 24 -6.93 19.09 -1.42
N ARG A 25 -6.49 17.83 -1.58
CA ARG A 25 -6.69 17.02 -2.79
C ARG A 25 -6.12 17.68 -4.06
N TYR A 26 -5.03 18.42 -3.91
CA TYR A 26 -4.34 18.97 -5.07
C TYR A 26 -3.70 17.86 -5.91
N ARG A 27 -3.66 18.08 -7.24
CA ARG A 27 -3.07 17.16 -8.22
C ARG A 27 -1.54 17.25 -8.24
N VAL A 28 -0.90 17.05 -7.09
CA VAL A 28 0.54 17.26 -6.88
C VAL A 28 1.39 16.00 -7.07
N LEU A 29 0.78 14.82 -7.13
CA LEU A 29 1.48 13.55 -7.27
C LEU A 29 1.76 13.28 -8.75
N LEU A 30 2.72 14.03 -9.28
CA LEU A 30 3.15 13.97 -10.67
C LEU A 30 4.65 13.63 -10.72
N GLU A 31 5.03 12.93 -11.78
CA GLU A 31 6.43 12.65 -12.13
C GLU A 31 7.28 12.16 -10.94
N GLU A 32 8.26 12.96 -10.51
CA GLU A 32 9.17 12.61 -9.43
C GLU A 32 8.44 12.44 -8.09
N LYS A 33 7.43 13.25 -7.79
CA LYS A 33 6.66 13.12 -6.54
C LYS A 33 5.89 11.81 -6.50
N ALA A 34 5.32 11.40 -7.63
CA ALA A 34 4.63 10.11 -7.72
C ALA A 34 5.61 8.95 -7.51
N ARG A 35 6.78 8.97 -8.18
CA ARG A 35 7.83 7.96 -8.01
C ARG A 35 8.38 7.90 -6.59
N PHE A 36 8.57 9.07 -5.96
CA PHE A 36 9.04 9.17 -4.58
C PHE A 36 8.04 8.54 -3.61
N VAL A 37 6.75 8.84 -3.77
CA VAL A 37 5.69 8.25 -2.94
C VAL A 37 5.63 6.75 -3.14
N GLU A 38 5.69 6.26 -4.39
CA GLU A 38 5.67 4.83 -4.66
C GLU A 38 6.85 4.10 -3.99
N ALA A 39 8.07 4.61 -4.18
CA ALA A 39 9.28 4.05 -3.56
C ALA A 39 9.21 4.07 -2.03
N SER A 40 8.74 5.18 -1.45
CA SER A 40 8.59 5.33 0.00
C SER A 40 7.59 4.33 0.59
N VAL A 41 6.44 4.14 -0.05
CA VAL A 41 5.43 3.17 0.39
C VAL A 41 5.99 1.75 0.32
N ARG A 42 6.64 1.36 -0.78
CA ARG A 42 7.26 0.03 -0.91
C ARG A 42 8.35 -0.21 0.13
N MET A 43 9.21 0.77 0.37
CA MET A 43 10.25 0.70 1.39
C MET A 43 9.66 0.51 2.79
N LEU A 44 8.64 1.30 3.14
CA LEU A 44 7.97 1.19 4.45
C LEU A 44 7.26 -0.15 4.63
N CYS A 45 6.58 -0.66 3.59
CA CYS A 45 5.94 -1.97 3.64
C CYS A 45 6.98 -3.09 3.80
N GLY A 46 8.10 -3.02 3.08
CA GLY A 46 9.20 -3.96 3.24
C GLY A 46 9.79 -3.94 4.65
N TRP A 47 9.99 -2.76 5.24
CA TRP A 47 10.46 -2.61 6.62
C TRP A 47 9.46 -3.14 7.66
N LYS A 48 8.16 -3.13 7.35
CA LYS A 48 7.09 -3.65 8.21
C LYS A 48 6.69 -5.08 7.91
N GLU A 49 7.38 -5.76 6.98
CA GLU A 49 7.06 -7.12 6.54
C GLU A 49 5.61 -7.26 6.01
N LEU A 50 5.10 -6.21 5.36
CA LEU A 50 3.77 -6.18 4.76
C LEU A 50 3.82 -6.56 3.28
N GLU A 51 2.84 -7.35 2.83
CA GLU A 51 2.71 -7.75 1.43
C GLU A 51 1.95 -6.67 0.65
N VAL A 52 2.59 -6.06 -0.36
CA VAL A 52 1.94 -5.09 -1.24
C VAL A 52 1.36 -5.80 -2.45
N GLU A 53 0.03 -6.00 -2.43
CA GLU A 53 -0.71 -6.65 -3.52
C GLU A 53 -0.89 -5.70 -4.72
N ALA A 54 -1.23 -4.44 -4.42
CA ALA A 54 -1.34 -3.39 -5.44
C ALA A 54 -1.01 -2.03 -4.83
N LEU A 55 -0.34 -1.18 -5.60
CA LEU A 55 -0.06 0.20 -5.25
C LEU A 55 -0.27 1.04 -6.51
N ASN A 56 -1.15 2.02 -6.43
CA ASN A 56 -1.49 2.90 -7.54
C ASN A 56 -1.51 4.36 -7.06
N VAL A 57 -0.57 5.15 -7.57
CA VAL A 57 -0.46 6.59 -7.27
C VAL A 57 -1.19 7.37 -8.35
N GLN A 58 -2.30 7.98 -7.99
CA GLN A 58 -3.05 8.90 -8.84
C GLN A 58 -2.63 10.34 -8.56
N LYS A 59 -2.99 11.27 -9.45
CA LYS A 59 -2.50 12.67 -9.38
C LYS A 59 -2.85 13.36 -8.06
N ASP A 60 -3.99 13.01 -7.46
CA ASP A 60 -4.57 13.63 -6.26
C ASP A 60 -4.90 12.63 -5.14
N HIS A 61 -4.54 11.36 -5.26
CA HIS A 61 -4.77 10.34 -4.23
C HIS A 61 -3.92 9.09 -4.47
N VAL A 62 -3.80 8.23 -3.47
CA VAL A 62 -3.06 6.97 -3.56
C VAL A 62 -3.96 5.83 -3.10
N HIS A 63 -3.95 4.74 -3.85
CA HIS A 63 -4.58 3.47 -3.47
C HIS A 63 -3.49 2.44 -3.16
N VAL A 64 -3.66 1.73 -2.04
CA VAL A 64 -2.81 0.59 -1.68
C VAL A 64 -3.68 -0.57 -1.23
N ILE A 65 -3.39 -1.76 -1.73
CA ILE A 65 -3.92 -3.01 -1.21
C ILE A 65 -2.77 -3.73 -0.51
N LEU A 66 -2.92 -3.94 0.80
CA LEU A 66 -1.94 -4.60 1.65
C LEU A 66 -2.50 -5.91 2.20
N GLY A 67 -1.65 -6.93 2.24
CA GLY A 67 -1.83 -8.14 3.03
C GLY A 67 -0.97 -8.07 4.29
N ILE A 68 -1.57 -8.41 5.44
CA ILE A 68 -0.86 -8.63 6.71
C ILE A 68 -0.64 -10.14 6.89
#